data_AF-A0AAV1KIP8-F1
#
_entry.id   AF-A0AAV1KIP8-F1
#
_cell.length_a   1.000
_cell.length_b   1.000
_cell.length_c   1.000
_cell.angle_alpha   90.00
_cell.angle_beta   90.00
_cell.angle_gamma   90.00
#
_symmetry.space_group_name_H-M   'P 1'
#
loop_
_entity.id
_entity.type
_entity.pdbx_description
1 polymer ?
#
loop_
_entity_poly.entity_id
_entity_poly.type
_entity_poly.pdbx_seq_one_letter_code
_entity_poly.pdbx_strand_id
1 'polypeptide(L)'
;MFYFHSNFYHTKNKIDQNNYILHYCKMPNTKRKRPKDNSRSKNMSVQYFVRKHKSRKNLQVCRQAFLDILLIKPSRLKGVLTRHWKSGCVAEERRGGNRKEYEFRSKKEAVIKFIQFFKPL
;
A
#
# COMPACT_ATOMS: atom_id res chain seq x y z
N MET A 1 12.27 -2.61 -21.62
CA MET A 1 11.81 -2.98 -20.26
C MET A 1 10.84 -1.90 -19.76
N PHE A 2 9.67 -2.25 -19.21
CA PHE A 2 8.61 -1.27 -18.89
C PHE A 2 9.04 -0.30 -17.76
N TYR A 3 9.32 0.96 -18.09
CA TYR A 3 9.73 2.02 -17.15
C TYR A 3 8.78 2.19 -15.95
N PHE A 4 7.48 1.99 -16.17
CA PHE A 4 6.48 2.06 -15.10
C PHE A 4 6.66 0.93 -14.05
N HIS A 5 6.91 -0.29 -14.51
CA HIS A 5 7.17 -1.43 -13.63
C HIS A 5 8.45 -1.21 -12.83
N SER A 6 9.53 -0.78 -13.50
CA SER A 6 10.81 -0.50 -12.85
C SER A 6 10.67 0.56 -11.75
N ASN A 7 9.93 1.65 -12.00
CA ASN A 7 9.70 2.68 -10.98
C ASN A 7 8.92 2.18 -9.77
N PHE A 8 7.95 1.28 -9.97
CA PHE A 8 7.20 0.70 -8.86
C PHE A 8 8.10 -0.18 -7.96
N TYR A 9 9.05 -0.91 -8.55
CA TYR A 9 9.98 -1.78 -7.81
C TYR A 9 11.28 -1.10 -7.39
N HIS A 10 11.51 0.15 -7.77
CA HIS A 10 12.68 0.91 -7.35
C HIS A 10 12.71 1.08 -5.83
N THR A 11 11.56 1.32 -5.20
CA THR A 11 11.43 1.34 -3.75
C THR A 11 11.06 -0.05 -3.23
N LYS A 12 11.87 -0.58 -2.31
CA LYS A 12 11.60 -1.85 -1.62
C LYS A 12 10.54 -1.72 -0.52
N ASN A 13 10.30 -0.50 -0.05
CA ASN A 13 9.35 -0.20 1.00
C ASN A 13 7.91 -0.47 0.55
N LYS A 14 7.21 -1.31 1.31
CA LYS A 14 5.80 -1.66 1.04
C LYS A 14 4.88 -0.43 1.06
N ILE A 15 5.13 0.52 1.96
CA ILE A 15 4.36 1.76 2.11
C ILE A 15 4.46 2.58 0.81
N ASP A 16 5.69 2.83 0.35
CA ASP A 16 5.95 3.60 -0.87
C ASP A 16 5.34 2.95 -2.10
N GLN A 17 5.45 1.63 -2.23
CA GLN A 17 4.77 0.87 -3.29
C GLN A 17 3.24 1.01 -3.21
N ASN A 18 2.66 0.94 -2.02
CA ASN A 18 1.21 1.10 -1.88
C ASN A 18 0.76 2.54 -2.20
N ASN A 19 1.55 3.54 -1.84
CA ASN A 19 1.32 4.94 -2.21
C ASN A 19 1.45 5.14 -3.72
N TYR A 20 2.39 4.44 -4.36
CA TYR A 20 2.50 4.41 -5.83
C TYR A 20 1.22 3.86 -6.47
N ILE A 21 0.67 2.76 -5.96
CA ILE A 21 -0.63 2.22 -6.43
C ILE A 21 -1.73 3.29 -6.30
N LEU A 22 -1.83 3.95 -5.15
CA LEU A 22 -2.84 4.97 -4.90
C LEU A 22 -2.70 6.17 -5.84
N HIS A 23 -1.47 6.61 -6.12
CA HIS A 23 -1.20 7.73 -7.02
C HIS A 23 -1.76 7.50 -8.44
N TYR A 24 -1.73 6.25 -8.90
CA TYR A 24 -2.23 5.86 -10.23
C TYR A 24 -3.65 5.27 -10.22
N CYS A 25 -4.36 5.34 -9.09
CA CYS A 25 -5.75 4.93 -8.97
C CYS A 25 -6.63 6.14 -8.65
N LYS A 26 -7.70 6.34 -9.43
CA LYS A 26 -8.74 7.34 -9.08
C LYS A 26 -9.99 6.62 -8.62
N MET A 27 -10.59 7.09 -7.55
CA MET A 27 -11.83 6.53 -6.99
C MET A 27 -12.96 7.55 -7.14
N PRO A 28 -13.55 7.69 -8.33
CA PRO A 28 -14.63 8.66 -8.54
C PRO A 28 -15.86 8.28 -7.71
N ASN A 29 -16.54 9.29 -7.16
CA ASN A 29 -17.82 9.10 -6.50
C ASN A 29 -18.84 8.55 -7.51
N THR A 30 -19.54 7.49 -7.11
CA THR A 30 -20.58 6.88 -7.94
C THR A 30 -21.74 7.86 -8.11
N LYS A 31 -21.89 8.42 -9.33
CA LYS A 31 -22.90 9.44 -9.65
C LYS A 31 -24.34 8.92 -9.57
N ARG A 32 -24.58 7.65 -9.90
CA ARG A 32 -25.92 7.03 -9.93
C ARG A 32 -25.99 5.85 -8.97
N LYS A 33 -26.75 6.00 -7.90
CA LYS A 33 -27.15 4.88 -7.03
C LYS A 33 -28.43 4.31 -7.61
N ARG A 34 -28.36 3.14 -8.28
CA ARG A 34 -29.57 2.41 -8.64
C ARG A 34 -30.14 1.77 -7.38
N PRO A 35 -31.43 1.91 -7.06
CA PRO A 35 -32.05 1.10 -6.03
C PRO A 35 -31.89 -0.36 -6.46
N LYS A 36 -31.37 -1.16 -5.54
CA LYS A 36 -31.11 -2.57 -5.78
C LYS A 36 -31.83 -3.29 -4.65
N ASP A 37 -32.79 -4.15 -5.00
CA ASP A 37 -33.44 -5.05 -4.03
C ASP A 37 -32.36 -5.73 -3.18
N ASN A 38 -32.37 -5.43 -1.88
CA ASN A 38 -31.65 -6.05 -0.75
C ASN A 38 -30.21 -6.58 -0.97
N SER A 39 -29.53 -6.19 -2.05
CA SER A 39 -28.23 -6.72 -2.43
C SER A 39 -27.12 -5.76 -2.03
N ARG A 40 -26.08 -6.31 -1.39
CA ARG A 40 -24.93 -5.55 -0.87
C ARG A 40 -24.40 -4.59 -1.94
N SER A 41 -24.46 -3.28 -1.67
CA SER A 41 -24.09 -2.27 -2.66
C SER A 41 -22.58 -2.24 -2.85
N LYS A 42 -22.11 -2.43 -4.10
CA LYS A 42 -20.70 -2.23 -4.46
C LYS A 42 -20.48 -0.75 -4.73
N ASN A 43 -20.17 0.02 -3.69
CA ASN A 43 -20.06 1.49 -3.77
C ASN A 43 -18.71 1.98 -4.33
N MET A 44 -17.73 1.10 -4.50
CA MET A 44 -16.35 1.47 -4.84
C MET A 44 -16.10 1.28 -6.34
N SER A 45 -16.08 2.39 -7.09
CA SER A 45 -15.62 2.43 -8.48
C SER A 45 -14.17 2.92 -8.51
N VAL A 46 -13.32 2.26 -9.31
CA VAL A 46 -11.89 2.59 -9.39
C VAL A 46 -11.45 2.61 -10.84
N GLN A 47 -10.79 3.69 -11.23
CA GLN A 47 -10.11 3.86 -12.51
C GLN A 47 -8.61 3.68 -12.32
N TYR A 48 -7.99 2.89 -13.18
CA TYR A 48 -6.57 2.56 -13.10
C TYR A 48 -5.82 3.28 -14.22
N PHE A 49 -4.65 3.81 -13.91
CA PHE A 49 -3.82 4.55 -14.85
C PHE A 49 -2.40 4.01 -14.88
N VAL A 50 -1.74 4.10 -16.03
CA VAL A 50 -0.33 3.75 -16.20
C VAL A 50 0.38 4.88 -16.92
N ARG A 51 1.57 5.24 -16.45
CA ARG A 51 2.36 6.31 -17.08
C ARG A 51 3.11 5.76 -18.29
N LYS A 52 2.97 6.44 -19.44
CA LYS A 52 3.71 6.08 -20.66
C LYS A 52 5.17 6.52 -20.53
N HIS A 53 6.12 5.72 -21.01
CA HIS A 53 7.57 5.99 -20.86
C HIS A 53 7.99 7.37 -21.39
N LYS A 54 7.53 7.74 -22.59
CA LYS A 54 7.97 8.98 -23.28
C LYS A 54 6.97 10.14 -23.14
N SER A 55 5.82 9.92 -22.51
CA SER A 55 4.78 10.95 -22.37
C SER A 55 4.43 11.14 -20.91
N ARG A 56 4.29 12.39 -20.49
CA ARG A 56 3.75 12.71 -19.15
C ARG A 56 2.25 12.39 -19.02
N LYS A 57 1.61 11.89 -20.08
CA LYS A 57 0.21 11.48 -20.07
C LYS A 57 0.04 10.10 -19.41
N ASN A 58 -0.99 10.02 -18.57
CA ASN A 58 -1.44 8.78 -17.95
C ASN A 58 -2.46 8.09 -18.87
N LEU A 59 -2.23 6.82 -19.18
CA LEU A 59 -3.14 5.99 -19.97
C LEU A 59 -4.08 5.26 -19.02
N GLN A 60 -5.39 5.36 -19.25
CA GLN A 60 -6.36 4.57 -18.49
C GLN A 60 -6.31 3.10 -18.95
N VAL A 61 -6.27 2.18 -18.00
CA VAL A 61 -6.20 0.74 -18.26
C VAL A 61 -7.28 -0.01 -17.48
N CYS A 62 -7.58 -1.23 -17.91
CA CYS A 62 -8.41 -2.12 -17.14
C CYS A 62 -7.66 -2.63 -15.90
N ARG A 63 -8.41 -3.16 -14.92
CA ARG A 63 -7.84 -3.71 -13.69
C ARG A 63 -6.84 -4.84 -13.97
N GLN A 64 -7.17 -5.73 -14.90
CA GLN A 64 -6.34 -6.90 -15.20
C GLN A 64 -4.98 -6.48 -15.75
N ALA A 65 -4.98 -5.62 -16.77
CA ALA A 65 -3.74 -5.06 -17.31
C ALA A 65 -2.90 -4.34 -16.25
N PHE A 66 -3.52 -3.58 -15.34
CA PHE A 66 -2.79 -2.93 -14.24
C PHE A 66 -2.08 -3.95 -13.32
N LEU A 67 -2.75 -5.05 -12.99
CA LEU A 67 -2.19 -6.13 -12.17
C LEU A 67 -1.05 -6.84 -12.91
N ASP A 68 -1.22 -7.13 -14.20
CA ASP A 68 -0.23 -7.84 -15.02
C ASP A 68 1.02 -6.97 -15.27
N ILE A 69 0.85 -5.66 -15.47
CA ILE A 69 1.97 -4.72 -15.61
C ILE A 69 2.76 -4.60 -14.31
N LEU A 70 2.09 -4.55 -13.16
CA LEU A 70 2.74 -4.41 -11.86
C LEU A 70 3.12 -5.73 -11.21
N LEU A 71 2.71 -6.88 -11.75
CA LEU A 71 2.90 -8.22 -11.16
C LEU A 71 2.49 -8.31 -9.68
N ILE A 72 1.39 -7.64 -9.31
CA ILE A 72 0.85 -7.65 -7.94
C ILE A 72 -0.38 -8.54 -7.82
N LYS A 73 -0.56 -9.14 -6.64
CA LYS A 73 -1.74 -9.96 -6.37
C LYS A 73 -3.02 -9.10 -6.33
N PRO A 74 -4.16 -9.60 -6.85
CA PRO A 74 -5.46 -8.94 -6.77
C PRO A 74 -5.88 -8.53 -5.34
N SER A 75 -5.49 -9.34 -4.35
CA SER A 75 -5.76 -9.12 -2.93
C SER A 75 -5.02 -7.91 -2.36
N ARG A 76 -3.77 -7.68 -2.78
CA ARG A 76 -2.97 -6.51 -2.37
C ARG A 76 -3.63 -5.23 -2.85
N LEU A 77 -3.98 -5.16 -4.14
CA LEU A 77 -4.65 -4.02 -4.74
C LEU A 77 -5.98 -3.71 -4.03
N LYS A 78 -6.84 -4.72 -3.84
CA LYS A 78 -8.12 -4.56 -3.14
C LYS A 78 -7.92 -4.04 -1.72
N GLY A 79 -6.97 -4.60 -0.97
CA GLY A 79 -6.69 -4.19 0.40
C GLY A 79 -6.24 -2.74 0.52
N VAL A 80 -5.35 -2.28 -0.37
CA VAL A 80 -4.88 -0.89 -0.42
C VAL A 80 -6.05 0.06 -0.71
N LEU A 81 -6.82 -0.23 -1.77
CA LEU A 81 -7.95 0.60 -2.19
C LEU A 81 -9.06 0.68 -1.15
N THR A 82 -9.42 -0.45 -0.53
CA THR A 82 -10.46 -0.48 0.52
C THR A 82 -10.03 0.28 1.77
N ARG A 83 -8.75 0.23 2.16
CA ARG A 83 -8.26 1.04 3.28
C ARG A 83 -8.34 2.53 2.97
N HIS A 84 -7.78 2.94 1.82
CA HIS A 84 -7.84 4.32 1.37
C HIS A 84 -9.27 4.83 1.23
N TRP A 85 -10.19 4.04 0.69
CA TRP A 85 -11.61 4.41 0.59
C TRP A 85 -12.27 4.64 1.96
N LYS A 86 -11.87 3.89 3.00
CA LYS A 86 -12.43 4.01 4.35
C LYS A 86 -11.81 5.15 5.15
N SER A 87 -10.49 5.35 5.05
CA SER A 87 -9.77 6.32 5.87
C SER A 87 -9.54 7.67 5.18
N GLY A 88 -9.55 7.72 3.84
CA GLY A 88 -9.09 8.89 3.07
C GLY A 88 -7.57 9.12 3.11
N CYS A 89 -6.87 8.49 4.06
CA CYS A 89 -5.42 8.62 4.20
C CYS A 89 -4.62 7.76 3.22
N VAL A 90 -3.37 8.18 2.97
CA VAL A 90 -2.32 7.41 2.30
C VAL A 90 -2.05 6.07 2.99
N ALA A 91 -1.34 5.18 2.30
CA ALA A 91 -1.09 3.84 2.82
C ALA A 91 -0.14 3.89 4.02
N GLU A 92 -0.65 3.55 5.20
CA GLU A 92 0.15 3.32 6.40
C GLU A 92 0.38 1.82 6.63
N GLU A 93 1.58 1.44 7.09
CA GLU A 93 1.80 0.10 7.60
C GLU A 93 1.40 0.04 9.07
N ARG A 94 0.43 -0.83 9.40
CA ARG A 94 -0.01 -1.08 10.78
C ARG A 94 0.32 -2.50 11.25
N ARG A 95 0.96 -3.31 10.40
CA ARG A 95 1.40 -4.67 10.73
C ARG A 95 2.88 -4.65 11.06
N GLY A 96 3.24 -5.32 12.14
CA GLY A 96 4.61 -5.28 12.64
C GLY A 96 4.86 -3.94 13.33
N GLY A 97 4.73 -3.98 14.65
CA GLY A 97 5.18 -2.91 15.53
C GLY A 97 5.65 -3.61 16.78
N ASN A 98 6.80 -3.19 17.28
CA ASN A 98 7.21 -3.49 18.63
C ASN A 98 6.24 -2.77 19.58
N ARG A 99 5.01 -3.29 19.71
CA ARG A 99 3.98 -2.72 20.60
C ARG A 99 4.46 -2.67 22.05
N LYS A 100 5.48 -3.46 22.34
CA LYS A 100 6.13 -3.65 23.62
C LYS A 100 7.55 -3.06 23.67
N GLU A 101 7.94 -2.21 22.71
CA GLU A 101 9.29 -1.63 22.71
C GLU A 101 9.56 -0.91 24.02
N TYR A 102 8.56 -0.18 24.50
CA TYR A 102 8.58 0.47 25.80
C TYR A 102 8.54 -0.52 26.96
N GLU A 103 7.71 -1.58 26.88
CA GLU A 103 7.57 -2.61 27.92
C GLU A 103 8.86 -3.40 28.14
N PHE A 104 9.68 -3.57 27.10
CA PHE A 104 10.95 -4.31 27.17
C PHE A 104 12.19 -3.41 27.12
N ARG A 105 12.02 -2.08 27.08
CA ARG A 105 13.15 -1.14 27.07
C ARG A 105 14.03 -1.30 28.30
N SER A 106 13.42 -1.39 29.47
CA SER A 106 14.12 -1.58 30.75
C SER A 106 14.88 -2.91 30.80
N LYS A 107 14.26 -4.00 30.33
CA LYS A 107 14.91 -5.32 30.26
C LYS A 107 16.09 -5.31 29.28
N LYS A 108 15.94 -4.67 28.12
CA LYS A 108 17.00 -4.50 27.13
C LYS A 108 18.16 -3.69 27.68
N GLU A 109 17.88 -2.58 28.36
CA GLU A 109 18.90 -1.74 29.01
C GLU A 109 19.63 -2.51 30.13
N ALA A 110 18.93 -3.31 30.93
CA ALA A 110 19.54 -4.15 31.96
C ALA A 110 20.49 -5.20 31.38
N VAL A 111 20.08 -5.88 30.29
CA VAL A 111 20.93 -6.85 29.58
C VAL A 111 22.16 -6.19 28.95
N ILE A 112 22.00 -5.01 28.33
CA ILE A 112 23.13 -4.26 27.76
C ILE A 112 24.12 -3.87 28.85
N LYS A 113 23.63 -3.35 29.99
CA LYS A 113 24.48 -3.00 31.14
C LYS A 113 25.23 -4.21 31.71
N PHE A 114 24.55 -5.35 31.82
CA PHE A 114 25.15 -6.61 32.26
C PHE A 114 26.27 -7.07 31.31
N ILE A 115 26.02 -7.06 30.01
CA ILE A 115 27.02 -7.45 29.00
C ILE A 115 28.23 -6.50 29.02
N GLN A 116 28.00 -5.19 29.17
CA GLN A 116 29.08 -4.20 29.25
C GLN A 116 29.92 -4.31 30.53
N PHE A 117 29.31 -4.80 31.61
CA PHE A 117 30.00 -5.11 32.86
C PHE A 117 30.92 -6.33 32.71
N PHE A 118 30.48 -7.35 31.98
CA PHE A 118 31.31 -8.48 31.58
C PHE A 118 32.21 -8.14 30.38
N LYS A 119 33.15 -7.21 30.56
CA LYS A 119 34.31 -7.18 29.66
C LYS A 119 35.25 -8.33 30.05
N PRO A 120 35.63 -9.24 29.13
CA PRO A 120 36.68 -10.21 29.42
C PRO A 120 38.00 -9.45 29.67
N LEU A 121 38.73 -9.91 30.69
CA LEU A 121 40.09 -9.49 31.03
C LEU A 121 41.04 -9.65 29.84
#